data_AF-A0A925XSQ3-F1
#
_entry.id   AF-A0A925XSQ3-F1
#
_cell.length_a   1.000
_cell.length_b   1.000
_cell.length_c   1.000
_cell.angle_alpha   90.00
_cell.angle_beta   90.00
_cell.angle_gamma   90.00
#
_symmetry.space_group_name_H-M   'P 1'
#
loop_
_entity.id
_entity.type
_entity.pdbx_description
1 polymer ?
#
loop_
_entity_poly.entity_id
_entity_poly.type
_entity_poly.pdbx_seq_one_letter_code
_entity_poly.pdbx_strand_id
1 'polypeptide(L)'
;ESLSFLRTTNPQTRPIKIYSKGDAGITTPILVQAVYRQLLERVPSWDLKEFSAWESQLNNDEITVRQFVRLVGRSELYRKLYYSPYPNSKVVEFNLKHFLGRAPSSAAEVAYHHDILAQRGSRAHIDTLVNSDEYIRFFGESTVPYATLQSERYVTVTDQPSNAYRGTRAQASQTFYADRKGIYGALMTR
;
A
#
# COMPACT_ATOMS: atom_id res chain seq x y z
N GLU A 1 -29.33 -2.50 -7.20
CA GLU A 1 -28.35 -1.95 -8.14
C GLU A 1 -28.00 -0.52 -7.72
N SER A 2 -26.81 -0.28 -7.19
CA SER A 2 -26.33 1.08 -6.91
C SER A 2 -24.83 1.08 -6.70
N LEU A 3 -24.07 1.04 -7.81
CA LEU A 3 -22.64 1.35 -7.80
C LEU A 3 -22.49 2.87 -7.78
N SER A 4 -22.08 3.44 -6.66
CA SER A 4 -21.80 4.87 -6.52
C SER A 4 -20.42 5.18 -7.12
N PHE A 5 -20.40 5.77 -8.32
CA PHE A 5 -19.19 6.26 -8.97
C PHE A 5 -18.86 7.68 -8.50
N LEU A 6 -17.74 7.87 -7.81
CA LEU A 6 -17.18 9.21 -7.61
C LEU A 6 -16.50 9.66 -8.92
N ARG A 7 -17.04 10.71 -9.52
CA ARG A 7 -16.60 11.27 -10.81
C ARG A 7 -15.32 12.09 -10.62
N THR A 8 -14.18 11.54 -11.03
CA THR A 8 -12.89 12.26 -11.14
C THR A 8 -12.86 13.10 -12.42
N THR A 9 -12.42 14.35 -12.33
CA THR A 9 -12.35 15.34 -13.43
C THR A 9 -11.04 15.26 -14.23
N ASN A 10 -10.40 14.08 -14.32
CA ASN A 10 -9.23 13.86 -15.16
C ASN A 10 -9.52 12.76 -16.21
N PRO A 11 -9.52 13.06 -17.53
CA PRO A 11 -9.89 12.11 -18.58
C PRO A 11 -8.90 10.94 -18.77
N GLN A 12 -7.78 10.90 -18.04
CA GLN A 12 -6.78 9.81 -18.10
C GLN A 12 -6.75 8.91 -16.85
N THR A 13 -7.53 9.21 -15.81
CA THR A 13 -7.56 8.36 -14.61
C THR A 13 -8.51 7.18 -14.84
N ARG A 14 -7.94 5.97 -14.99
CA ARG A 14 -8.72 4.73 -14.94
C ARG A 14 -9.56 4.72 -13.66
N PRO A 15 -10.86 4.41 -13.72
CA PRO A 15 -11.70 4.39 -12.52
C PRO A 15 -11.12 3.41 -11.50
N ILE A 16 -11.05 3.84 -10.25
CA ILE A 16 -10.58 3.01 -9.14
C ILE A 16 -11.63 1.93 -8.90
N LYS A 17 -11.23 0.67 -9.06
CA LYS A 17 -12.10 -0.47 -8.78
C LYS A 17 -12.00 -0.80 -7.30
N ILE A 18 -13.14 -0.77 -6.62
CA ILE A 18 -13.27 -1.17 -5.22
C ILE A 18 -13.63 -2.65 -5.21
N TYR A 19 -12.93 -3.42 -4.38
CA TYR A 19 -13.18 -4.85 -4.19
C TYR A 19 -13.63 -5.06 -2.76
N SER A 20 -14.90 -5.42 -2.57
CA SER A 20 -15.44 -5.75 -1.26
C SER A 20 -15.99 -7.18 -1.26
N LYS A 21 -15.74 -7.90 -0.17
CA LYS A 21 -16.32 -9.22 0.05
C LYS A 21 -17.83 -9.07 0.27
N GLY A 22 -18.62 -9.79 -0.52
CA GLY A 22 -20.09 -9.70 -0.51
C GLY A 22 -20.69 -8.96 -1.71
N ASP A 23 -19.88 -8.26 -2.50
CA ASP A 23 -20.34 -7.61 -3.72
C ASP A 23 -20.62 -8.65 -4.83
N ALA A 24 -21.67 -8.41 -5.62
CA ALA A 24 -22.05 -9.30 -6.71
C ALA A 24 -20.92 -9.44 -7.73
N GLY A 25 -20.52 -10.69 -8.03
CA GLY A 25 -19.46 -11.00 -8.99
C GLY A 25 -18.03 -10.89 -8.44
N ILE A 26 -17.85 -10.55 -7.15
CA ILE A 26 -16.55 -10.56 -6.49
C ILE A 26 -16.35 -11.91 -5.80
N THR A 27 -15.48 -12.75 -6.37
CA THR A 27 -15.09 -14.05 -5.79
C THR A 27 -13.83 -13.93 -4.94
N THR A 28 -13.60 -14.87 -4.01
CA THR A 28 -12.41 -14.90 -3.16
C THR A 28 -11.10 -14.81 -3.96
N PRO A 29 -10.89 -15.54 -5.08
CA PRO A 29 -9.66 -15.42 -5.86
C PRO A 29 -9.44 -14.01 -6.44
N ILE A 30 -10.52 -13.30 -6.81
CA ILE A 30 -10.44 -11.92 -7.29
C ILE A 30 -10.00 -10.99 -6.16
N LEU A 31 -10.55 -11.17 -4.95
CA LEU A 31 -10.16 -10.40 -3.75
C LEU A 31 -8.69 -10.62 -3.40
N VAL A 32 -8.25 -11.88 -3.37
CA VAL A 32 -6.86 -12.27 -3.10
C VAL A 32 -5.91 -11.59 -4.08
N GLN A 33 -6.20 -11.67 -5.39
CA GLN A 33 -5.40 -11.00 -6.40
C GLN A 33 -5.42 -9.47 -6.24
N ALA A 34 -6.54 -8.87 -5.87
CA ALA A 34 -6.63 -7.44 -5.60
C ALA A 34 -5.75 -7.02 -4.41
N VAL A 35 -5.76 -7.79 -3.32
CA VAL A 35 -4.89 -7.55 -2.15
C VAL A 35 -3.42 -7.65 -2.53
N TYR A 36 -3.03 -8.67 -3.29
CA TYR A 36 -1.64 -8.81 -3.74
C TYR A 36 -1.20 -7.66 -4.64
N ARG A 37 -2.05 -7.23 -5.58
CA ARG A 37 -1.74 -6.06 -6.42
C ARG A 37 -1.63 -4.78 -5.62
N GLN A 38 -2.40 -4.63 -4.55
CA GLN A 38 -2.35 -3.45 -3.69
C GLN A 38 -1.13 -3.44 -2.77
N LEU A 39 -0.82 -4.55 -2.10
CA LEU A 39 0.25 -4.62 -1.09
C LEU A 39 1.62 -4.96 -1.68
N LEU A 40 1.66 -5.85 -2.66
CA LEU A 40 2.90 -6.36 -3.25
C LEU A 40 3.20 -5.72 -4.61
N GLU A 41 2.30 -4.87 -5.10
CA GLU A 41 2.36 -4.24 -6.43
C GLU A 41 2.41 -5.24 -7.60
N ARG A 42 2.30 -6.54 -7.31
CA ARG A 42 2.31 -7.66 -8.24
C ARG A 42 1.58 -8.85 -7.63
N VAL A 43 1.12 -9.74 -8.49
CA VAL A 43 0.68 -11.07 -8.05
C VAL A 43 1.93 -11.96 -7.97
N PRO A 44 2.25 -12.56 -6.82
CA PRO A 44 3.36 -13.50 -6.73
C PRO A 44 3.12 -14.68 -7.68
N SER A 45 4.15 -15.06 -8.43
CA SER A 45 4.07 -16.19 -9.39
C SER A 45 4.36 -17.55 -8.75
N TRP A 46 4.87 -17.55 -7.52
CA TRP A 46 5.22 -18.75 -6.77
C TRP A 46 4.22 -18.99 -5.64
N ASP A 47 3.93 -20.26 -5.41
CA ASP A 47 2.99 -20.71 -4.40
C ASP A 47 3.69 -20.76 -3.03
N LEU A 48 3.45 -19.74 -2.20
CA LEU A 48 3.92 -19.75 -0.82
C LEU A 48 2.89 -20.50 0.04
N LYS A 49 3.31 -21.58 0.71
CA LYS A 49 2.42 -22.37 1.59
C LYS A 49 1.65 -21.52 2.61
N GLU A 50 2.27 -20.50 3.18
CA GLU A 50 1.63 -19.57 4.11
C GLU A 50 0.46 -18.80 3.45
N PHE A 51 0.64 -18.39 2.19
CA PHE A 51 -0.34 -17.61 1.44
C PHE A 51 -1.52 -18.51 1.07
N SER A 52 -1.27 -19.74 0.59
CA SER A 52 -2.31 -20.73 0.31
C SER A 52 -3.19 -21.03 1.54
N ALA A 53 -2.58 -21.12 2.72
CA ALA A 53 -3.32 -21.31 3.98
C ALA A 53 -4.23 -20.11 4.29
N TRP A 54 -3.72 -18.88 4.15
CA TRP A 54 -4.51 -17.67 4.40
C TRP A 54 -5.61 -17.45 3.35
N GLU A 55 -5.37 -17.80 2.10
CA GLU A 55 -6.37 -17.78 1.04
C GLU A 55 -7.53 -18.72 1.34
N SER A 56 -7.21 -19.93 1.85
CA SER A 56 -8.21 -20.91 2.27
C SER A 56 -9.03 -20.40 3.46
N GLN A 57 -8.38 -19.82 4.47
CA GLN A 57 -9.06 -19.21 5.61
C GLN A 57 -9.99 -18.06 5.17
N LEU A 58 -9.54 -17.22 4.24
CA LEU A 58 -10.37 -16.15 3.69
C LEU A 58 -11.55 -16.72 2.90
N ASN A 59 -11.35 -17.82 2.17
CA ASN A 59 -12.42 -18.47 1.43
C ASN A 59 -13.49 -19.09 2.34
N ASN A 60 -13.08 -19.60 3.51
CA ASN A 60 -13.95 -20.22 4.50
C ASN A 60 -14.59 -19.22 5.48
N ASP A 61 -14.42 -17.91 5.27
CA ASP A 61 -14.87 -16.85 6.19
C ASP A 61 -14.25 -16.95 7.61
N GLU A 62 -13.15 -17.67 7.78
CA GLU A 62 -12.42 -17.78 9.06
C GLU A 62 -11.68 -16.47 9.39
N ILE A 63 -11.26 -15.74 8.36
CA ILE A 63 -10.62 -14.44 8.49
C ILE A 63 -11.30 -13.37 7.62
N THR A 64 -11.27 -12.12 8.09
CA THR A 64 -11.74 -10.96 7.32
C THR A 64 -10.72 -10.52 6.28
N VAL A 65 -11.14 -9.69 5.32
CA VAL A 65 -10.21 -9.11 4.32
C VAL A 65 -9.16 -8.25 5.03
N ARG A 66 -9.55 -7.51 6.07
CA ARG A 66 -8.62 -6.75 6.92
C ARG A 66 -7.57 -7.64 7.58
N GLN A 67 -7.98 -8.78 8.15
CA GLN A 67 -7.05 -9.74 8.75
C GLN A 67 -6.13 -10.36 7.70
N PHE A 68 -6.64 -10.66 6.51
CA PHE A 68 -5.82 -11.13 5.39
C PHE A 68 -4.77 -10.09 4.95
N VAL A 69 -5.16 -8.82 4.81
CA VAL A 69 -4.24 -7.69 4.56
C VAL A 69 -3.15 -7.60 5.63
N ARG A 70 -3.53 -7.75 6.91
CA ARG A 70 -2.58 -7.77 8.03
C ARG A 70 -1.58 -8.93 7.93
N LEU A 71 -2.04 -10.13 7.61
CA LEU A 71 -1.20 -11.32 7.46
C LEU A 71 -0.19 -11.15 6.32
N VAL A 72 -0.65 -10.71 5.15
CA VAL A 72 0.21 -10.43 3.99
C VAL A 72 1.26 -9.35 4.33
N GLY A 73 0.87 -8.27 5.01
CA GLY A 73 1.80 -7.24 5.46
C GLY A 73 2.87 -7.75 6.41
N ARG A 74 2.50 -8.64 7.34
CA ARG A 74 3.43 -9.22 8.34
C ARG A 74 4.31 -10.33 7.78
N SER A 75 4.05 -10.77 6.55
CA SER A 75 4.78 -11.84 5.90
C SER A 75 6.26 -11.51 5.72
N GLU A 76 7.06 -12.57 5.67
CA GLU A 76 8.50 -12.45 5.39
C GLU A 76 8.75 -11.90 3.97
N LEU A 77 7.84 -12.21 3.03
CA LEU A 77 7.90 -11.68 1.66
C LEU A 77 7.79 -10.16 1.66
N TYR A 78 6.77 -9.60 2.31
CA TYR A 78 6.58 -8.15 2.38
C TYR A 78 7.78 -7.45 3.02
N ARG A 79 8.33 -8.04 4.09
CA ARG A 79 9.55 -7.55 4.75
C ARG A 79 10.75 -7.52 3.80
N LYS A 80 10.99 -8.58 3.04
CA LYS A 80 12.10 -8.65 2.08
C LYS A 80 11.98 -7.62 0.95
N LEU A 81 10.76 -7.32 0.53
CA LEU A 81 10.51 -6.39 -0.58
C LEU A 81 10.58 -4.92 -0.14
N TYR A 82 9.91 -4.57 0.96
CA TYR A 82 9.66 -3.16 1.30
C TYR A 82 10.29 -2.69 2.60
N TYR A 83 10.83 -3.59 3.43
CA TYR A 83 11.48 -3.23 4.68
C TYR A 83 13.00 -3.35 4.62
N SER A 84 13.51 -4.56 4.39
CA SER A 84 14.95 -4.85 4.44
C SER A 84 15.84 -4.00 3.52
N PRO A 85 15.43 -3.64 2.28
CA PRO A 85 16.30 -2.90 1.37
C PRO A 85 16.22 -1.37 1.51
N TYR A 86 15.35 -0.84 2.39
CA TYR A 86 15.03 0.58 2.45
C TYR A 86 15.17 1.18 3.85
N PRO A 87 15.49 2.48 3.98
CA PRO A 87 15.48 3.18 5.25
C PRO A 87 14.04 3.36 5.77
N ASN A 88 13.87 3.47 7.08
CA ASN A 88 12.55 3.56 7.74
C ASN A 88 11.65 4.65 7.15
N SER A 89 12.16 5.83 6.82
CA SER A 89 11.38 6.90 6.18
C SER A 89 10.75 6.46 4.85
N LYS A 90 11.47 5.68 4.03
CA LYS A 90 10.93 5.13 2.79
C LYS A 90 9.94 3.98 3.06
N VAL A 91 10.19 3.16 4.09
CA VAL A 91 9.24 2.14 4.54
C VAL A 91 7.90 2.77 4.94
N VAL A 92 7.93 3.91 5.65
CA VAL A 92 6.71 4.63 6.02
C VAL A 92 5.89 5.00 4.79
N GLU A 93 6.53 5.57 3.76
CA GLU A 93 5.85 5.89 2.50
C GLU A 93 5.20 4.67 1.85
N PHE A 94 5.94 3.55 1.75
CA PHE A 94 5.39 2.30 1.20
C PHE A 94 4.20 1.80 2.01
N ASN A 95 4.30 1.80 3.33
CA ASN A 95 3.22 1.30 4.17
C ASN A 95 1.97 2.18 4.10
N LEU A 96 2.10 3.50 4.14
CA LEU A 96 0.95 4.40 3.97
C LEU A 96 0.31 4.23 2.59
N LYS A 97 1.12 4.03 1.55
CA LYS A 97 0.64 3.73 0.19
C LYS A 97 -0.12 2.40 0.13
N HIS A 98 0.45 1.33 0.67
CA HIS A 98 -0.13 -0.02 0.54
C HIS A 98 -1.37 -0.23 1.42
N PHE A 99 -1.32 0.24 2.68
CA PHE A 99 -2.37 -0.02 3.66
C PHE A 99 -3.43 1.09 3.73
N LEU A 100 -3.07 2.35 3.49
CA LEU A 100 -4.01 3.49 3.54
C LEU A 100 -4.30 4.09 2.17
N GLY A 101 -3.60 3.66 1.11
CA GLY A 101 -3.84 4.14 -0.25
C GLY A 101 -3.46 5.60 -0.46
N ARG A 102 -2.59 6.18 0.38
CA ARG A 102 -2.20 7.61 0.31
C ARG A 102 -0.74 7.85 0.60
N ALA A 103 -0.28 9.05 0.25
CA ALA A 103 0.99 9.58 0.72
C ALA A 103 0.90 9.94 2.22
N PRO A 104 2.05 10.10 2.90
CA PRO A 104 2.07 10.87 4.14
C PRO A 104 1.43 12.24 3.93
N SER A 105 0.90 12.85 4.98
CA SER A 105 0.27 14.18 4.95
C SER A 105 1.19 15.28 5.46
N SER A 106 2.20 14.93 6.26
CA SER A 106 3.17 15.87 6.83
C SER A 106 4.47 15.17 7.23
N ALA A 107 5.54 15.95 7.41
CA ALA A 107 6.80 15.45 7.96
C ALA A 107 6.64 14.92 9.41
N ALA A 108 5.71 15.50 10.19
CA ALA A 108 5.41 15.04 11.54
C ALA A 108 4.80 13.62 11.56
N GLU A 109 3.92 13.31 10.60
CA GLU A 109 3.38 11.95 10.45
C GLU A 109 4.50 10.96 10.08
N VAL A 110 5.41 11.35 9.19
CA VAL A 110 6.56 10.51 8.84
C VAL A 110 7.44 10.21 10.06
N ALA A 111 7.72 11.23 10.89
CA ALA A 111 8.49 11.06 12.12
C ALA A 111 7.79 10.12 13.11
N TYR A 112 6.49 10.27 13.32
CA TYR A 112 5.70 9.40 14.19
C TYR A 112 5.78 7.93 13.79
N HIS A 113 5.59 7.62 12.50
CA HIS A 113 5.66 6.26 11.99
C HIS A 113 7.09 5.71 11.97
N HIS A 114 8.08 6.57 11.72
CA HIS A 114 9.49 6.23 11.81
C HIS A 114 9.86 5.73 13.22
N ASP A 115 9.39 6.40 14.26
CA ASP A 115 9.68 6.03 15.65
C ASP A 115 9.05 4.69 16.02
N ILE A 116 7.83 4.42 15.54
CA ILE A 116 7.20 3.11 15.72
C ILE A 116 8.02 2.01 15.05
N LEU A 117 8.50 2.24 13.83
CA LEU A 117 9.35 1.28 13.12
C LEU A 117 10.67 1.04 13.86
N ALA A 118 11.32 2.09 14.36
CA ALA A 118 12.58 1.99 15.09
C ALA A 118 12.43 1.25 16.42
N GLN A 119 11.34 1.49 17.16
CA GLN A 119 11.15 0.94 18.50
C GLN A 119 10.47 -0.43 18.52
N ARG A 120 9.52 -0.67 17.61
CA ARG A 120 8.62 -1.84 17.64
C ARG A 120 8.69 -2.71 16.39
N GLY A 121 9.42 -2.27 15.36
CA GLY A 121 9.62 -3.01 14.12
C GLY A 121 8.42 -2.96 13.16
N SER A 122 8.62 -3.58 11.99
CA SER A 122 7.67 -3.53 10.86
C SER A 122 6.29 -4.11 11.18
N ARG A 123 6.25 -5.24 11.89
CA ARG A 123 4.98 -5.93 12.21
C ARG A 123 4.08 -5.07 13.10
N ALA A 124 4.65 -4.40 14.11
CA ALA A 124 3.90 -3.49 14.98
C ALA A 124 3.42 -2.25 14.22
N HIS A 125 4.23 -1.74 13.29
CA HIS A 125 3.83 -0.63 12.45
C HIS A 125 2.64 -0.99 11.54
N ILE A 126 2.65 -2.17 10.91
CA ILE A 126 1.52 -2.67 10.11
C ILE A 126 0.27 -2.82 10.97
N ASP A 127 0.39 -3.38 12.17
CA ASP A 127 -0.73 -3.49 13.10
C ASP A 127 -1.31 -2.11 13.47
N THR A 128 -0.47 -1.10 13.62
CA THR A 128 -0.90 0.27 13.91
C THR A 128 -1.72 0.85 12.76
N LEU A 129 -1.30 0.60 11.51
CA LEU A 129 -2.00 1.10 10.32
C LEU A 129 -3.35 0.41 10.11
N VAL A 130 -3.38 -0.92 10.18
CA VAL A 130 -4.59 -1.71 9.90
C VAL A 130 -5.65 -1.56 11.00
N ASN A 131 -5.23 -1.25 12.24
CA ASN A 131 -6.15 -0.99 13.35
C ASN A 131 -6.48 0.51 13.53
N SER A 132 -5.99 1.38 12.66
CA SER A 132 -6.31 2.81 12.74
C SER A 132 -7.77 3.08 12.43
N ASP A 133 -8.34 4.12 13.05
CA ASP A 133 -9.69 4.59 12.76
C ASP A 133 -9.85 5.00 11.29
N GLU A 134 -8.77 5.51 10.69
CA GLU A 134 -8.73 5.83 9.28
C GLU A 134 -8.96 4.60 8.41
N TYR A 135 -8.22 3.52 8.66
CA TYR A 135 -8.38 2.27 7.92
C TYR A 135 -9.81 1.73 8.06
N ILE A 136 -10.33 1.69 9.30
CA ILE A 136 -11.68 1.19 9.60
C ILE A 136 -12.74 2.04 8.89
N ARG A 137 -12.59 3.36 8.89
CA ARG A 137 -13.54 4.28 8.25
C ARG A 137 -13.58 4.17 6.73
N PHE A 138 -12.45 3.93 6.07
CA PHE A 138 -12.38 3.87 4.61
C PHE A 138 -12.60 2.46 4.04
N PHE A 139 -12.13 1.42 4.72
CA PHE A 139 -12.11 0.05 4.20
C PHE A 139 -12.88 -0.96 5.07
N GLY A 140 -13.03 -0.68 6.37
CA GLY A 140 -13.69 -1.60 7.29
C GLY A 140 -13.02 -2.98 7.35
N GLU A 141 -13.84 -4.05 7.43
CA GLU A 141 -13.37 -5.44 7.52
C GLU A 141 -13.29 -6.18 6.17
N SER A 142 -14.09 -5.73 5.20
CA SER A 142 -14.41 -6.52 4.00
C SER A 142 -13.86 -5.94 2.72
N THR A 143 -13.33 -4.71 2.74
CA THR A 143 -12.88 -4.01 1.53
C THR A 143 -11.36 -4.03 1.43
N VAL A 144 -10.87 -4.31 0.22
CA VAL A 144 -9.44 -4.23 -0.09
C VAL A 144 -9.00 -2.76 -0.11
N PRO A 145 -7.86 -2.39 0.50
CA PRO A 145 -7.35 -1.04 0.42
C PRO A 145 -7.20 -0.58 -1.03
N TYR A 146 -7.56 0.67 -1.29
CA TYR A 146 -7.48 1.28 -2.61
C TYR A 146 -6.93 2.69 -2.49
N ALA A 147 -6.41 3.24 -3.59
CA ALA A 147 -5.88 4.60 -3.60
C ALA A 147 -6.99 5.60 -3.23
N THR A 148 -6.81 6.36 -2.15
CA THR A 148 -7.78 7.36 -1.71
C THR A 148 -7.49 8.70 -2.36
N LEU A 149 -8.48 9.58 -2.49
CA LEU A 149 -8.29 10.93 -3.07
C LEU A 149 -7.28 11.79 -2.29
N GLN A 150 -6.99 11.44 -1.03
CA GLN A 150 -5.92 12.08 -0.26
C GLN A 150 -4.52 11.81 -0.84
N SER A 151 -4.36 10.80 -1.69
CA SER A 151 -3.11 10.54 -2.43
C SER A 151 -2.69 11.70 -3.35
N GLU A 152 -3.60 12.58 -3.76
CA GLU A 152 -3.30 13.69 -4.67
C GLU A 152 -2.76 14.95 -3.96
N ARG A 153 -2.78 14.99 -2.62
CA ARG A 153 -2.44 16.20 -1.84
C ARG A 153 -0.94 16.46 -1.64
N TYR A 154 -0.07 15.63 -2.20
CA TYR A 154 1.39 15.76 -2.06
C TYR A 154 2.12 16.42 -3.24
N VAL A 155 1.38 17.09 -4.13
CA VAL A 155 1.97 17.73 -5.33
C VAL A 155 2.29 19.22 -5.14
N THR A 156 1.82 19.92 -4.10
CA THR A 156 1.88 21.40 -4.09
C THR A 156 2.75 22.07 -3.03
N VAL A 157 3.49 21.36 -2.17
CA VAL A 157 4.18 22.01 -1.02
C VAL A 157 5.72 21.96 -1.06
N THR A 158 6.34 21.22 -2.00
CA THR A 158 7.82 21.09 -2.05
C THR A 158 8.48 21.48 -3.38
N ASP A 159 7.74 22.02 -4.35
CA ASP A 159 8.30 22.48 -5.63
C ASP A 159 8.92 23.90 -5.58
N GLN A 160 9.12 24.47 -4.39
CA GLN A 160 10.05 25.58 -4.21
C GLN A 160 11.39 25.03 -3.71
N PRO A 161 12.47 25.07 -4.51
CA PRO A 161 13.78 24.64 -4.06
C PRO A 161 14.29 25.61 -3.00
N SER A 162 14.13 25.28 -1.71
CA SER A 162 14.93 25.89 -0.66
C SER A 162 16.38 25.44 -0.87
N ASN A 163 17.24 26.38 -1.27
CA ASN A 163 18.67 26.26 -1.61
C ASN A 163 19.59 25.73 -0.47
N ALA A 164 19.14 24.83 0.41
CA ALA A 164 19.85 24.41 1.62
C ALA A 164 20.51 23.02 1.55
N TYR A 165 20.26 22.21 0.52
CA TYR A 165 20.91 20.88 0.38
C TYR A 165 21.60 20.74 -0.97
N ARG A 166 22.66 21.53 -1.17
CA ARG A 166 23.59 21.36 -2.28
C ARG A 166 24.74 20.45 -1.81
N GLY A 167 24.52 19.14 -1.89
CA GLY A 167 25.56 18.16 -1.57
C GLY A 167 25.07 16.72 -1.67
N THR A 168 25.35 16.09 -2.81
CA THR A 168 25.23 14.65 -3.12
C THR A 168 23.84 13.99 -3.05
N ARG A 169 23.43 13.45 -4.21
CA ARG A 169 22.21 12.66 -4.53
C ARG A 169 20.93 13.45 -4.88
N ALA A 170 21.01 14.19 -5.98
CA ALA A 170 19.85 14.66 -6.72
C ALA A 170 19.24 13.54 -7.60
N GLN A 171 18.48 12.61 -7.00
CA GLN A 171 17.58 11.69 -7.76
C GLN A 171 16.31 11.27 -7.01
N ALA A 172 16.01 11.78 -5.81
CA ALA A 172 15.00 11.17 -4.94
C ALA A 172 13.57 11.74 -5.01
N SER A 173 13.31 12.82 -5.74
CA SER A 173 12.01 13.54 -5.63
C SER A 173 11.05 13.33 -6.82
N GLN A 174 11.41 12.52 -7.81
CA GLN A 174 10.63 12.36 -9.05
C GLN A 174 10.02 10.96 -9.21
N THR A 175 9.41 10.39 -8.16
CA THR A 175 8.80 9.05 -8.24
C THR A 175 7.53 8.93 -7.39
N PHE A 176 6.56 9.82 -7.59
CA PHE A 176 5.19 9.58 -7.06
C PHE A 176 4.15 9.27 -8.15
N TYR A 177 4.41 9.59 -9.44
CA TYR A 177 3.55 9.17 -10.56
C TYR A 177 4.29 8.73 -11.84
N ALA A 178 5.63 8.76 -11.87
CA ALA A 178 6.40 8.39 -13.06
C ALA A 178 6.60 6.89 -13.26
N ASP A 179 6.29 6.04 -12.26
CA ASP A 179 6.74 4.65 -12.26
C ASP A 179 5.60 3.63 -12.32
N ARG A 180 4.83 3.68 -13.41
CA ARG A 180 4.10 2.50 -13.94
C ARG A 180 4.80 1.87 -15.14
N LYS A 181 6.04 2.29 -15.47
CA LYS A 181 6.79 1.81 -16.65
C LYS A 181 8.32 1.63 -16.48
N GLY A 182 8.93 1.86 -15.31
CA GLY A 182 10.40 1.95 -15.20
C GLY A 182 11.12 0.88 -14.36
N ILE A 183 10.50 0.28 -13.36
CA ILE A 183 11.23 -0.53 -12.36
C ILE A 183 11.69 -1.94 -12.77
N TYR A 184 11.43 -2.40 -14.00
CA TYR A 184 11.87 -3.74 -14.46
C TYR A 184 13.25 -3.78 -15.15
N GLY A 185 14.02 -2.67 -15.17
CA GLY A 185 15.28 -2.59 -15.91
C GLY A 185 16.56 -3.00 -15.17
N ALA A 186 16.56 -3.17 -13.84
CA ALA A 186 17.82 -3.18 -13.06
C ALA A 186 18.09 -4.43 -12.20
N LEU A 187 17.35 -5.53 -12.37
CA LEU A 187 17.62 -6.80 -11.65
C LEU A 187 17.99 -7.98 -12.59
N MET A 188 18.45 -7.68 -13.81
CA MET A 188 18.94 -8.67 -14.79
C MET A 188 20.36 -8.35 -15.26
N THR A 189 21.29 -8.05 -14.34
CA THR A 189 22.74 -8.12 -14.64
C THR A 189 23.58 -8.32 -13.38
N ARG A 190 23.73 -9.57 -12.94
CA ARG A 190 25.01 -10.28 -12.75
C ARG A 190 24.76 -11.65 -12.14
#